data_AF-A0A7K0A7Y9-F1
#
_entry.id   AF-A0A7K0A7Y9-F1
#
_cell.length_a   1.000
_cell.length_b   1.000
_cell.length_c   1.000
_cell.angle_alpha   90.00
_cell.angle_beta   90.00
_cell.angle_gamma   90.00
#
_symmetry.space_group_name_H-M   'P 1'
#
loop_
_entity.id
_entity.type
_entity.pdbx_description
1 polymer ?
#
loop_
_entity_poly.entity_id
_entity_poly.type
_entity_poly.pdbx_seq_one_letter_code
_entity_poly.pdbx_strand_id
1 'polypeptide(L)'
;MPEAADPTFYRSPAAAIAGPPETLADIAAFDPAGAQHDAITVVDCDAGSPTYGQVVGWAELPTAGNELHHFGWNACSSALCHEGHAHHGLERRYLLVPGLRSSRTYVLDTKPDPRQPQVVRTIEAEELAAKAGY
;
A
#
# COMPACT_ATOMS: atom_id res chain seq x y z
N MET A 1 -18.42 16.88 -15.06
CA MET A 1 -18.73 15.47 -14.70
C MET A 1 -18.54 15.35 -13.20
N PRO A 2 -19.47 14.80 -12.42
CA PRO A 2 -19.14 14.44 -11.04
C PRO A 2 -17.97 13.45 -11.11
N GLU A 3 -16.90 13.76 -10.39
CA GLU A 3 -15.72 12.90 -10.29
C GLU A 3 -16.20 11.53 -9.77
N ALA A 4 -16.07 10.49 -10.60
CA ALA A 4 -16.50 9.16 -10.24
C ALA A 4 -15.60 8.66 -9.10
N ALA A 5 -16.20 8.09 -8.05
CA ALA A 5 -15.46 7.46 -6.98
C ALA A 5 -14.52 6.38 -7.52
N ASP A 6 -13.38 6.17 -6.85
CA ASP A 6 -12.42 5.12 -7.19
C ASP A 6 -13.13 3.77 -7.41
N PRO A 7 -12.90 3.08 -8.54
CA PRO A 7 -13.62 1.86 -8.90
C PRO A 7 -13.34 0.69 -7.95
N THR A 8 -12.32 0.79 -7.08
CA THR A 8 -11.96 -0.21 -6.06
C THR A 8 -12.60 0.08 -4.69
N PHE A 9 -13.48 1.08 -4.60
CA PHE A 9 -14.27 1.37 -3.42
C PHE A 9 -15.65 0.70 -3.53
N TYR A 10 -15.99 -0.11 -2.54
CA TYR A 10 -17.22 -0.92 -2.53
C TYR A 10 -18.11 -0.54 -1.34
N ARG A 11 -19.39 -0.21 -1.59
CA ARG A 11 -20.33 0.21 -0.53
C ARG A 11 -20.76 -0.92 0.43
N SER A 12 -20.53 -2.17 0.06
CA SER A 12 -20.90 -3.32 0.89
C SER A 12 -19.95 -4.49 0.66
N PRO A 13 -19.86 -5.44 1.61
CA PRO A 13 -19.13 -6.68 1.42
C PRO A 13 -19.58 -7.46 0.18
N ALA A 14 -20.90 -7.53 -0.10
CA ALA A 14 -21.43 -8.22 -1.27
C ALA A 14 -20.93 -7.58 -2.59
N ALA A 15 -20.86 -6.25 -2.65
CA ALA A 15 -20.30 -5.56 -3.81
C ALA A 15 -18.79 -5.81 -3.96
N ALA A 16 -18.03 -5.91 -2.87
CA ALA A 16 -16.62 -6.25 -2.90
C ALA A 16 -16.37 -7.69 -3.38
N ILE A 17 -17.18 -8.65 -2.93
CA ILE A 17 -17.12 -10.05 -3.37
C ILE A 17 -17.42 -10.17 -4.87
N ALA A 18 -18.33 -9.36 -5.40
CA ALA A 18 -18.68 -9.32 -6.82
C ALA A 18 -17.70 -8.49 -7.68
N GLY A 19 -16.67 -7.87 -7.07
CA GLY A 19 -15.65 -7.11 -7.77
C GLY A 19 -14.75 -8.01 -8.64
N PRO A 20 -13.95 -7.41 -9.53
CA PRO A 20 -12.96 -8.16 -10.30
C PRO A 20 -11.94 -8.82 -9.35
N PRO A 21 -11.43 -10.02 -9.69
CA PRO A 21 -10.35 -10.64 -8.94
C PRO A 21 -9.08 -9.79 -9.02
N GLU A 22 -8.21 -9.94 -8.02
CA GLU A 22 -6.90 -9.31 -8.01
C GLU A 22 -5.99 -9.88 -9.10
N THR A 23 -5.14 -9.01 -9.67
CA THR A 23 -4.12 -9.41 -10.66
C THR A 23 -2.70 -9.26 -10.11
N LEU A 24 -2.54 -8.62 -8.97
CA LEU A 24 -1.26 -8.39 -8.29
C LEU A 24 -1.45 -8.54 -6.77
N ALA A 25 -0.41 -8.98 -6.08
CA ALA A 25 -0.34 -8.99 -4.62
C ALA A 25 0.94 -8.28 -4.15
N ASP A 26 0.78 -7.26 -3.32
CA ASP A 26 1.87 -6.63 -2.59
C ASP A 26 2.23 -7.48 -1.36
N ILE A 27 3.51 -7.78 -1.17
CA ILE A 27 4.01 -8.62 -0.08
C ILE A 27 5.22 -7.94 0.57
N ALA A 28 5.15 -7.77 1.89
CA ALA A 28 6.27 -7.30 2.69
C ALA A 28 7.38 -8.37 2.73
N ALA A 29 8.56 -8.02 2.21
CA ALA A 29 9.78 -8.80 2.36
C ALA A 29 10.72 -8.05 3.31
N PHE A 30 11.30 -8.76 4.28
CA PHE A 30 12.21 -8.17 5.25
C PHE A 30 13.42 -9.07 5.50
N ASP A 31 14.52 -8.46 5.90
CA ASP A 31 15.70 -9.17 6.40
C ASP A 31 15.65 -9.27 7.93
N PRO A 32 15.50 -10.48 8.51
CA PRO A 32 15.49 -10.65 9.96
C PRO A 32 16.77 -10.18 10.66
N ALA A 33 17.91 -10.17 9.96
CA ALA A 33 19.16 -9.63 10.49
C ALA A 33 19.20 -8.10 10.47
N GLY A 34 18.32 -7.46 9.70
CA GLY A 34 18.26 -6.01 9.52
C GLY A 34 19.49 -5.42 8.83
N ALA A 35 20.24 -6.22 8.08
CA ALA A 35 21.43 -5.80 7.36
C ALA A 35 21.09 -5.33 5.94
N GLN A 36 20.19 -6.04 5.27
CA GLN A 36 19.65 -5.65 3.96
C GLN A 36 18.45 -4.73 4.11
N HIS A 37 18.16 -3.99 3.04
CA HIS A 37 16.96 -3.19 2.95
C HIS A 37 15.74 -4.10 2.79
N ASP A 38 14.69 -3.78 3.54
CA ASP A 38 13.38 -4.42 3.35
C ASP A 38 12.74 -3.89 2.07
N ALA A 39 11.74 -4.60 1.54
CA ALA A 39 11.06 -4.23 0.30
C ALA A 39 9.56 -4.55 0.32
N ILE A 40 8.79 -3.80 -0.47
CA ILE A 40 7.49 -4.27 -0.95
C ILE A 40 7.72 -4.99 -2.27
N THR A 41 7.42 -6.27 -2.30
CA THR A 41 7.49 -7.10 -3.50
C THR A 41 6.11 -7.22 -4.13
N VAL A 42 6.05 -7.25 -5.46
CA VAL A 42 4.80 -7.40 -6.20
C VAL A 42 4.80 -8.76 -6.87
N VAL A 43 3.83 -9.60 -6.53
CA VAL A 43 3.61 -10.92 -7.14
C VAL A 43 2.48 -10.83 -8.15
N ASP A 44 2.66 -11.47 -9.30
CA ASP A 44 1.63 -11.59 -10.33
C ASP A 44 0.60 -12.66 -9.95
N CYS A 45 -0.67 -12.26 -9.84
CA CYS A 45 -1.79 -13.12 -9.46
C CYS A 45 -2.76 -13.39 -10.62
N ASP A 46 -2.50 -12.87 -11.82
CA ASP A 46 -3.34 -13.15 -12.99
C ASP A 46 -3.03 -14.56 -13.53
N ALA A 47 -3.98 -15.49 -13.38
CA ALA A 47 -3.84 -16.87 -13.86
C ALA A 47 -3.64 -17.00 -15.38
N GLY A 48 -3.98 -15.97 -16.16
CA GLY A 48 -3.72 -15.91 -17.60
C GLY A 48 -2.33 -15.38 -17.96
N SER A 49 -1.57 -14.87 -16.98
CA SER A 49 -0.27 -14.24 -17.20
C SER A 49 0.86 -15.28 -17.38
N PRO A 50 1.82 -15.07 -18.31
CA PRO A 50 3.02 -15.91 -18.40
C PRO A 50 3.92 -15.84 -17.16
N THR A 51 3.73 -14.81 -16.32
CA THR A 51 4.48 -14.60 -15.08
C THR A 51 3.65 -14.92 -13.83
N TYR A 52 2.49 -15.57 -13.95
CA TYR A 52 1.66 -15.98 -12.81
C TYR A 52 2.49 -16.68 -11.72
N GLY A 53 2.34 -16.20 -10.48
CA GLY A 53 3.06 -16.70 -9.31
C GLY A 53 4.52 -16.24 -9.19
N GLN A 54 4.99 -15.33 -10.04
CA GLN A 54 6.34 -14.78 -9.99
C GLN A 54 6.37 -13.39 -9.36
N VAL A 55 7.52 -13.03 -8.79
CA VAL A 55 7.82 -11.65 -8.39
C VAL A 55 8.06 -10.81 -9.65
N VAL A 56 7.21 -9.82 -9.88
CA VAL A 56 7.24 -8.90 -11.03
C VAL A 56 7.60 -7.46 -10.64
N GLY A 57 7.77 -7.20 -9.35
CA GLY A 57 8.16 -5.90 -8.80
C GLY A 57 8.95 -6.03 -7.50
N TRP A 58 9.92 -5.12 -7.30
CA TRP A 58 10.75 -5.04 -6.10
C TRP A 58 10.98 -3.57 -5.72
N ALA A 59 10.16 -3.06 -4.80
CA ALA A 59 10.27 -1.70 -4.28
C ALA A 59 11.08 -1.72 -2.97
N GLU A 60 12.41 -1.65 -3.10
CA GLU A 60 13.32 -1.58 -1.96
C GLU A 60 13.16 -0.26 -1.18
N LEU A 61 13.17 -0.34 0.15
CA LEU A 61 13.09 0.84 1.00
C LEU A 61 14.45 1.56 1.12
N PRO A 62 14.46 2.89 1.36
CA PRO A 62 15.70 3.68 1.45
C PRO A 62 16.65 3.30 2.60
N THR A 63 16.20 2.49 3.57
CA THR A 63 17.02 2.11 4.73
C THR A 63 16.89 0.63 5.07
N ALA A 64 17.90 0.08 5.75
CA ALA A 64 17.86 -1.21 6.42
C ALA A 64 17.16 -1.13 7.79
N GLY A 65 16.93 -2.31 8.38
CA GLY A 65 16.52 -2.47 9.79
C GLY A 65 15.12 -1.96 10.10
N ASN A 66 14.20 -1.95 9.12
CA ASN A 66 12.83 -1.49 9.33
C ASN A 66 11.95 -2.54 10.01
N GLU A 67 12.17 -3.82 9.71
CA GLU A 67 11.30 -4.93 10.11
C GLU A 67 9.88 -4.72 9.60
N LEU A 68 9.70 -4.78 8.27
CA LEU A 68 8.36 -4.72 7.68
C LEU A 68 7.49 -5.88 8.17
N HIS A 69 6.21 -5.58 8.45
CA HIS A 69 5.30 -6.55 9.05
C HIS A 69 3.86 -6.43 8.51
N HIS A 70 3.18 -5.33 8.83
CA HIS A 70 1.85 -5.02 8.33
C HIS A 70 1.86 -3.67 7.63
N PHE A 71 1.05 -3.54 6.58
CA PHE A 71 0.88 -2.32 5.81
C PHE A 71 -0.56 -2.26 5.28
N GLY A 72 -0.96 -1.10 4.75
CA GLY A 72 -2.30 -0.91 4.21
C GLY A 72 -2.41 0.25 3.23
N TRP A 73 -3.58 0.42 2.64
CA TRP A 73 -3.86 1.50 1.69
C TRP A 73 -4.17 2.83 2.40
N ASN A 74 -3.79 3.95 1.78
CA ASN A 74 -4.15 5.31 2.24
C ASN A 74 -5.67 5.55 2.26
N ALA A 75 -6.40 4.93 1.35
CA ALA A 75 -7.85 5.00 1.26
C ALA A 75 -8.41 3.65 0.77
N CYS A 76 -9.61 3.34 1.21
CA CYS A 76 -10.32 2.11 0.85
C CYS A 76 -11.83 2.35 0.88
N SER A 77 -12.62 1.28 0.78
CA SER A 77 -14.09 1.35 0.81
C SER A 77 -14.69 2.14 1.99
N SER A 78 -13.97 2.30 3.11
CA SER A 78 -14.42 3.14 4.24
C SER A 78 -14.58 4.62 3.87
N ALA A 79 -13.92 5.08 2.80
CA ALA A 79 -14.10 6.42 2.24
C ALA A 79 -15.54 6.69 1.76
N LEU A 80 -16.36 5.65 1.60
CA LEU A 80 -17.77 5.74 1.22
C LEU A 80 -18.74 5.87 2.42
N CYS A 81 -18.25 5.86 3.67
CA CYS A 81 -19.08 5.88 4.87
C CYS A 81 -19.26 7.28 5.50
N HIS A 82 -20.55 7.58 5.80
CA HIS A 82 -21.17 8.78 6.40
C HIS A 82 -21.46 10.00 5.50
N GLU A 83 -22.68 10.54 5.63
CA GLU A 83 -23.00 11.92 5.22
C GLU A 83 -22.01 12.88 5.91
N GLY A 84 -21.34 13.74 5.14
CA GLY A 84 -20.44 14.78 5.67
C GLY A 84 -18.94 14.50 5.60
N HIS A 85 -18.52 13.33 5.11
CA HIS A 85 -17.11 13.12 4.76
C HIS A 85 -16.83 13.72 3.37
N ALA A 86 -15.69 14.41 3.21
CA ALA A 86 -15.30 14.94 1.90
C ALA A 86 -14.91 13.76 0.99
N HIS A 87 -15.79 13.41 0.04
CA HIS A 87 -15.64 12.24 -0.84
C HIS A 87 -14.96 12.57 -2.19
N HIS A 88 -14.42 13.77 -2.35
CA HIS A 88 -13.82 14.21 -3.62
C HIS A 88 -12.32 13.96 -3.63
N GLY A 89 -11.80 13.42 -4.74
CA GLY A 89 -10.37 13.17 -4.94
C GLY A 89 -9.72 12.07 -4.08
N LEU A 90 -10.49 11.20 -3.41
CA LEU A 90 -9.93 10.05 -2.67
C LEU A 90 -9.74 8.85 -3.59
N GLU A 91 -8.57 8.23 -3.48
CA GLU A 91 -8.12 7.13 -4.33
C GLU A 91 -7.30 6.11 -3.53
N ARG A 92 -7.54 4.82 -3.78
CA ARG A 92 -6.66 3.72 -3.33
C ARG A 92 -5.40 3.75 -4.19
N ARG A 93 -4.38 4.46 -3.72
CA ARG A 93 -3.18 4.72 -4.52
C ARG A 93 -1.87 4.50 -3.78
N TYR A 94 -1.81 4.84 -2.50
CA TYR A 94 -0.57 4.76 -1.75
C TYR A 94 -0.60 3.60 -0.77
N LEU A 95 0.47 2.81 -0.72
CA LEU A 95 0.73 1.89 0.36
C LEU A 95 1.39 2.66 1.52
N LEU A 96 0.82 2.53 2.71
CA LEU A 96 1.36 3.02 3.97
C LEU A 96 2.09 1.88 4.66
N VAL A 97 3.43 1.95 4.66
CA VAL A 97 4.33 0.85 5.01
C VAL A 97 5.17 1.24 6.24
N PRO A 98 4.67 0.96 7.46
CA PRO A 98 5.42 1.18 8.69
C PRO A 98 6.49 0.09 8.91
N GLY A 99 7.66 0.49 9.40
CA GLY A 99 8.67 -0.41 9.95
C GLY A 99 8.39 -0.68 11.43
N LEU A 100 8.19 -1.94 11.80
CA LEU A 100 7.89 -2.33 13.18
C LEU A 100 9.04 -1.99 14.14
N ARG A 101 10.29 -2.12 13.66
CA ARG A 101 11.49 -1.85 14.46
C ARG A 101 11.94 -0.41 14.36
N SER A 102 11.93 0.16 13.16
CA SER A 102 12.45 1.52 12.94
C SER A 102 11.47 2.62 13.33
N SER A 103 10.17 2.32 13.46
CA SER A 103 9.08 3.30 13.61
C SER A 103 8.96 4.30 12.45
N ARG A 104 9.72 4.15 11.36
CA ARG A 104 9.53 4.95 10.14
C ARG A 104 8.31 4.46 9.38
N THR A 105 7.61 5.37 8.72
CA THR A 105 6.52 5.01 7.80
C THR A 105 6.85 5.49 6.39
N TYR A 106 6.90 4.57 5.44
CA TYR A 106 7.10 4.88 4.03
C TYR A 106 5.74 4.94 3.33
N VAL A 107 5.59 5.92 2.44
CA VAL A 107 4.43 6.07 1.55
C VAL A 107 4.90 5.71 0.15
N LEU A 108 4.36 4.61 -0.39
CA LEU A 108 4.71 4.14 -1.73
C LEU A 108 3.56 4.44 -2.68
N ASP A 109 3.84 5.16 -3.78
CA ASP A 109 2.87 5.40 -4.85
C ASP A 109 2.84 4.21 -5.82
N THR A 110 1.67 3.61 -6.03
CA THR A 110 1.48 2.48 -6.97
C THR A 110 1.12 2.93 -8.38
N LYS A 111 1.10 4.24 -8.66
CA LYS A 111 0.86 4.80 -9.99
C LYS A 111 2.11 5.47 -10.56
N PRO A 112 2.27 5.46 -11.90
CA PRO A 112 1.36 4.90 -12.91
C PRO A 112 1.45 3.38 -13.09
N ASP A 113 2.53 2.75 -12.61
CA ASP A 113 2.74 1.31 -12.76
C ASP A 113 2.65 0.59 -11.39
N PRO A 114 1.58 -0.18 -11.14
CA PRO A 114 1.41 -0.90 -9.89
C PRO A 114 2.43 -2.03 -9.68
N ARG A 115 3.20 -2.41 -10.72
CA ARG A 115 4.32 -3.36 -10.59
C ARG A 115 5.60 -2.70 -10.08
N GLN A 116 5.67 -1.37 -10.06
CA GLN A 116 6.85 -0.62 -9.64
C GLN A 116 6.50 0.48 -8.62
N PRO A 117 5.96 0.15 -7.43
CA PRO A 117 5.67 1.16 -6.42
C PRO A 117 6.91 1.97 -6.04
N GLN A 118 6.76 3.28 -5.86
CA GLN A 118 7.88 4.19 -5.57
C GLN A 118 7.71 4.87 -4.23
N VAL A 119 8.76 4.90 -3.40
CA VAL A 119 8.74 5.70 -2.17
C VAL A 119 8.67 7.18 -2.51
N VAL A 120 7.53 7.80 -2.22
CA VAL A 120 7.29 9.23 -2.46
C VAL A 120 7.41 10.07 -1.19
N ARG A 121 7.35 9.44 -0.02
CA ARG A 121 7.47 10.11 1.27
C ARG A 121 7.95 9.13 2.35
N THR A 122 8.82 9.62 3.24
CA THR A 122 9.23 8.93 4.47
C THR A 122 8.85 9.76 5.68
N ILE A 123 8.00 9.25 6.56
CA ILE A 123 7.74 9.86 7.87
C ILE A 123 8.74 9.26 8.85
N GLU A 124 9.65 10.10 9.34
CA GLU A 124 10.68 9.67 10.30
C GLU A 124 10.05 9.35 11.67
N ALA A 125 10.75 8.52 12.44
CA ALA A 125 10.29 8.08 13.76
C ALA A 125 10.07 9.27 14.71
N GLU A 126 10.99 10.25 14.70
CA GLU A 126 10.91 11.46 15.52
C GLU A 126 9.72 12.34 15.11
N GLU A 127 9.45 12.46 13.81
CA GLU A 127 8.29 13.20 13.31
C GLU A 127 6.98 12.52 13.74
N LEU A 128 6.92 11.19 13.63
CA LEU A 128 5.75 10.42 14.03
C LEU A 128 5.50 10.55 15.54
N ALA A 129 6.53 10.39 16.36
CA ALA A 129 6.46 10.52 17.82
C ALA A 129 5.98 11.93 18.23
N ALA A 130 6.60 12.97 17.67
CA ALA A 130 6.24 14.36 17.97
C ALA A 130 4.78 14.69 17.60
N LYS A 131 4.29 14.17 16.48
CA LYS A 131 2.88 14.35 16.05
C LYS A 131 1.89 13.55 16.90
N ALA A 132 2.29 12.39 17.39
CA ALA A 132 1.47 11.53 18.23
C ALA A 132 1.49 11.94 19.72
N GLY A 133 2.38 12.85 20.12
CA GLY A 133 2.49 13.34 21.50
C GLY A 133 3.27 12.40 22.43
N TYR A 134 4.23 11.65 21.88
CA TYR A 134 5.20 10.84 22.63
C TYR A 134 6.50 11.61 22.88
#